data_AF-A0A6L7CPB0-F1
#
_entry.id   AF-A0A6L7CPB0-F1
#
_cell.length_a   1.000
_cell.length_b   1.000
_cell.length_c   1.000
_cell.angle_alpha   90.00
_cell.angle_beta   90.00
_cell.angle_gamma   90.00
#
_symmetry.space_group_name_H-M   'P 1'
#
loop_
_entity.id
_entity.type
_entity.pdbx_description
1 polymer ?
#
loop_
_entity_poly.entity_id
_entity_poly.type
_entity_poly.pdbx_seq_one_letter_code
_entity_poly.pdbx_strand_id
1 'polypeptide(L)'
;QDRSPTIRASLEEVEQTLIISVALVILVVFLFLRSGRATIIPAVSVPVSLIGTFAAMYLCGFSLNNLSLMALTIATGFVVDDAIVVLENIARHLEAGMKPLQAALQGTREVGFTVLSMSLSLVAVFLPLLLMGGLPGRLLREFAVTLSVAIGISLLVSLTLTPMMCGWMLKASKPREQKRLRGFGRMLVALQQGYGKSLKWVLNHTRLVGVVLLGTIALNIWL
;
A
#
# COMPACT_ATOMS: atom_id res chain seq x y z
N GLN A 1 11.56 14.33 36.74
CA GLN A 1 11.07 12.95 36.58
C GLN A 1 11.61 12.45 35.25
N ASP A 2 12.65 11.62 35.29
CA ASP A 2 13.29 11.05 34.10
C ASP A 2 12.27 10.26 33.29
N ARG A 3 11.86 10.79 32.13
CA ARG A 3 10.94 10.13 31.17
C ARG A 3 11.68 9.24 30.16
N SER A 4 12.99 9.14 30.31
CA SER A 4 13.90 8.31 29.53
C SER A 4 13.56 6.81 29.49
N PRO A 5 13.05 6.14 30.56
CA PRO A 5 12.69 4.72 30.47
C PRO A 5 11.38 4.47 29.70
N THR A 6 10.38 5.36 29.83
CA THR A 6 9.10 5.23 29.12
C THR A 6 9.24 5.50 27.63
N ILE A 7 10.08 6.47 27.24
CA ILE A 7 10.38 6.74 25.82
C ILE A 7 11.14 5.56 25.19
N ARG A 8 12.11 4.97 25.90
CA ARG A 8 12.86 3.80 25.40
C ARG A 8 11.98 2.57 25.24
N ALA A 9 11.09 2.30 26.20
CA ALA A 9 10.14 1.19 26.13
C ALA A 9 9.15 1.35 24.96
N SER A 10 8.59 2.54 24.74
CA SER A 10 7.71 2.80 23.60
C SER A 10 8.43 2.74 22.25
N LEU A 11 9.72 3.10 22.18
CA LEU A 11 10.51 2.94 20.96
C LEU A 11 10.76 1.45 20.66
N GLU A 12 11.09 0.64 21.66
CA GLU A 12 11.33 -0.79 21.51
C GLU A 12 10.05 -1.55 21.10
N GLU A 13 8.91 -1.19 21.68
CA GLU A 13 7.60 -1.76 21.33
C GLU A 13 7.18 -1.39 19.89
N VAL A 14 7.47 -0.17 19.45
CA VAL A 14 7.20 0.23 18.06
C VAL A 14 8.20 -0.38 17.08
N GLU A 15 9.47 -0.52 17.44
CA GLU A 15 10.45 -1.24 16.62
C GLU A 15 9.99 -2.69 16.36
N GLN A 16 9.57 -3.39 17.42
CA GLN A 16 8.99 -4.73 17.31
C GLN A 16 7.74 -4.73 16.43
N THR A 17 6.82 -3.80 16.64
CA THR A 17 5.60 -3.70 15.83
C THR A 17 5.91 -3.47 14.35
N LEU A 18 6.86 -2.59 14.04
CA LEU A 18 7.27 -2.27 12.68
C LEU A 18 7.92 -3.50 12.02
N ILE A 19 8.78 -4.23 12.74
CA ILE A 19 9.37 -5.49 12.26
C ILE A 19 8.29 -6.51 11.96
N ILE A 20 7.32 -6.70 12.87
CA ILE A 20 6.21 -7.64 12.68
C ILE A 20 5.35 -7.23 11.48
N SER A 21 5.01 -5.94 11.34
CA SER A 21 4.25 -5.40 10.20
C SER A 21 4.97 -5.64 8.88
N VAL A 22 6.26 -5.34 8.80
CA VAL A 22 7.08 -5.57 7.58
C VAL A 22 7.16 -7.07 7.27
N ALA A 23 7.40 -7.92 8.27
CA ALA A 23 7.44 -9.37 8.09
C ALA A 23 6.10 -9.93 7.59
N LEU A 24 4.98 -9.45 8.15
CA LEU A 24 3.63 -9.86 7.76
C LEU A 24 3.32 -9.45 6.32
N VAL A 25 3.65 -8.21 5.96
CA VAL A 25 3.56 -7.68 4.59
C VAL A 25 4.32 -8.57 3.62
N ILE A 26 5.59 -8.87 3.92
CA ILE A 26 6.45 -9.70 3.07
C ILE A 26 5.84 -11.10 2.91
N LEU A 27 5.31 -11.68 3.98
CA LEU A 27 4.65 -12.99 3.96
C LEU A 27 3.40 -13.00 3.07
N VAL A 28 2.54 -11.99 3.19
CA VAL A 28 1.31 -11.87 2.37
C VAL A 28 1.68 -11.68 0.91
N VAL A 29 2.63 -10.80 0.59
CA VAL A 29 3.15 -10.59 -0.77
C VAL A 29 3.74 -11.88 -1.34
N PHE A 30 4.53 -12.61 -0.54
CA PHE A 30 5.08 -13.90 -0.93
C PHE A 30 3.98 -14.93 -1.26
N LEU A 31 2.94 -14.99 -0.44
CA LEU A 31 1.81 -15.90 -0.62
C LEU A 31 1.00 -15.56 -1.89
N PHE A 32 0.83 -14.27 -2.20
CA PHE A 32 0.17 -13.79 -3.41
C PHE A 32 0.99 -14.05 -4.68
N LEU A 33 2.26 -13.63 -4.69
CA LEU A 33 3.09 -13.66 -5.91
C LEU A 33 3.79 -15.00 -6.14
N ARG A 34 3.92 -15.85 -5.11
CA ARG A 34 4.57 -17.19 -5.16
C ARG A 34 5.93 -17.20 -5.85
N SER A 35 6.64 -16.08 -5.86
CA SER A 35 7.92 -15.90 -6.52
C SER A 35 8.83 -15.03 -5.66
N GLY A 36 9.89 -15.63 -5.11
CA GLY A 36 10.81 -14.93 -4.21
C GLY A 36 11.44 -13.67 -4.82
N ARG A 37 11.64 -13.64 -6.15
CA ARG A 37 12.17 -12.46 -6.84
C ARG A 37 11.22 -11.27 -6.81
N ALA A 38 9.92 -11.50 -6.96
CA ALA A 38 8.94 -10.43 -6.92
C ALA A 38 8.72 -9.95 -5.47
N THR A 39 8.83 -10.85 -4.49
CA THR A 39 8.74 -10.51 -3.06
C THR A 39 9.89 -9.62 -2.58
N ILE A 40 11.11 -9.77 -3.13
CA ILE A 40 12.26 -8.93 -2.73
C ILE A 40 12.01 -7.44 -3.03
N ILE A 41 11.20 -7.13 -4.06
CA ILE A 41 10.97 -5.76 -4.51
C ILE A 41 10.25 -4.93 -3.43
N PRO A 42 9.07 -5.36 -2.92
CA PRO A 42 8.46 -4.76 -1.73
C PRO A 42 9.38 -4.79 -0.51
N ALA A 43 10.09 -5.90 -0.27
CA ALA A 43 10.96 -6.06 0.90
C ALA A 43 12.11 -5.02 0.97
N VAL A 44 12.55 -4.47 -0.17
CA VAL A 44 13.54 -3.37 -0.21
C VAL A 44 12.86 -2.01 -0.26
N SER A 45 11.80 -1.86 -1.06
CA SER A 45 11.12 -0.57 -1.23
C SER A 45 10.51 -0.02 0.07
N VAL A 46 10.00 -0.90 0.94
CA VAL A 46 9.36 -0.50 2.21
C VAL A 46 10.37 0.09 3.19
N PRO A 47 11.49 -0.58 3.54
CA PRO A 47 12.53 0.02 4.36
C PRO A 47 13.08 1.32 3.77
N VAL A 48 13.33 1.37 2.45
CA VAL A 48 13.86 2.58 1.80
C VAL A 48 12.90 3.75 1.96
N SER A 49 11.59 3.52 1.80
CA SER A 49 10.58 4.58 1.96
C SER A 49 10.46 5.05 3.41
N LEU A 50 10.53 4.14 4.38
CA LEU A 50 10.52 4.48 5.80
C LEU A 50 11.76 5.28 6.21
N ILE A 51 12.95 4.85 5.79
CA ILE A 51 14.21 5.58 6.02
C ILE A 51 14.14 6.98 5.39
N GLY A 52 13.64 7.07 4.16
CA GLY A 52 13.41 8.37 3.51
C GLY A 52 12.47 9.25 4.31
N THR A 53 11.40 8.67 4.87
CA THR A 53 10.43 9.38 5.72
C THR A 53 11.08 9.91 6.98
N PHE A 54 11.88 9.10 7.68
CA PHE A 54 12.64 9.56 8.85
C PHE A 54 13.59 10.71 8.49
N ALA A 55 14.27 10.64 7.34
CA ALA A 55 15.14 11.71 6.88
C ALA A 55 14.37 13.01 6.61
N ALA A 56 13.21 12.93 5.95
CA ALA A 56 12.37 14.09 5.69
C ALA A 56 11.75 14.67 6.98
N MET A 57 11.33 13.83 7.92
CA MET A 57 10.86 14.27 9.24
C MET A 57 11.95 15.02 10.01
N TYR A 58 13.19 14.53 9.95
CA TYR A 58 14.34 15.18 10.57
C TYR A 58 14.59 16.57 9.96
N LEU A 59 14.50 16.71 8.64
CA LEU A 59 14.63 18.00 7.94
C LEU A 59 13.50 18.96 8.29
N CYS A 60 12.29 18.47 8.52
CA CYS A 60 11.15 19.26 8.97
C CYS A 60 11.15 19.56 10.47
N GLY A 61 12.12 19.05 11.23
CA GLY A 61 12.24 19.26 12.68
C GLY A 61 11.17 18.54 13.51
N PHE A 62 10.52 17.51 12.97
CA PHE A 62 9.54 16.72 13.72
C PHE A 62 10.23 15.68 14.61
N SER A 63 9.67 15.50 15.80
CA SER A 63 10.13 14.48 16.74
C SER A 63 9.42 13.15 16.53
N LEU A 64 10.12 12.07 16.90
CA LEU A 64 9.49 10.77 17.04
C LEU A 64 8.70 10.73 18.34
N ASN A 65 7.38 10.59 18.20
CA ASN A 65 6.44 10.43 19.30
C ASN A 65 5.36 9.41 18.90
N ASN A 66 4.49 9.07 19.84
CA ASN A 66 3.48 8.03 19.63
C ASN A 66 2.56 8.29 18.41
N LEU A 67 2.25 9.54 18.08
CA LEU A 67 1.42 9.88 16.93
C LEU A 67 2.18 9.74 15.61
N SER A 68 3.43 10.22 15.56
CA SER A 68 4.31 10.01 14.40
C SER A 68 4.57 8.52 14.16
N LEU A 69 4.73 7.74 15.22
CA LEU A 69 4.91 6.28 15.15
C LEU A 69 3.65 5.59 14.63
N MET A 70 2.46 5.97 15.10
CA MET A 70 1.20 5.48 14.56
C MET A 70 1.05 5.83 13.07
N ALA A 71 1.45 7.05 12.67
CA ALA A 71 1.46 7.45 11.26
C ALA A 71 2.38 6.57 10.42
N LEU A 72 3.58 6.24 10.90
CA LEU A 72 4.53 5.36 10.20
C LEU A 72 4.01 3.92 10.07
N THR A 73 3.34 3.39 11.10
CA THR A 73 2.72 2.07 11.04
C THR A 73 1.63 2.02 9.96
N ILE A 74 0.76 3.03 9.90
CA ILE A 74 -0.26 3.14 8.84
C ILE A 74 0.38 3.36 7.47
N ALA A 75 1.39 4.24 7.39
CA ALA A 75 2.10 4.54 6.15
C ALA A 75 2.76 3.31 5.54
N THR A 76 3.24 2.38 6.37
CA THR A 76 3.81 1.11 5.90
C THR A 76 2.81 0.35 5.03
N GLY A 77 1.51 0.38 5.34
CA GLY A 77 0.47 -0.21 4.49
C GLY A 77 0.37 0.49 3.12
N PHE A 78 0.31 1.82 3.10
CA PHE A 78 0.24 2.58 1.85
C PHE A 78 1.50 2.41 0.98
N VAL A 79 2.68 2.33 1.59
CA VAL A 79 3.95 2.09 0.88
C VAL A 79 3.93 0.76 0.14
N VAL A 80 3.41 -0.26 0.81
CA VAL A 80 3.29 -1.61 0.26
C VAL A 80 2.29 -1.64 -0.88
N ASP A 81 1.14 -1.01 -0.70
CA ASP A 81 0.10 -0.96 -1.72
C ASP A 81 0.61 -0.32 -3.02
N ASP A 82 1.31 0.81 -2.94
CA ASP A 82 1.89 1.49 -4.12
C ASP A 82 2.90 0.58 -4.85
N ALA A 83 3.79 -0.08 -4.11
CA ALA A 83 4.78 -0.99 -4.68
C ALA A 83 4.13 -2.22 -5.32
N ILE A 84 3.08 -2.78 -4.69
CA ILE A 84 2.35 -3.95 -5.20
C ILE A 84 1.60 -3.59 -6.48
N VAL A 85 0.88 -2.46 -6.52
CA VAL A 85 0.10 -2.06 -7.70
C VAL A 85 0.99 -1.92 -8.94
N VAL A 86 2.16 -1.27 -8.78
CA VAL A 86 3.13 -1.12 -9.87
C VAL A 86 3.71 -2.48 -10.27
N LEU A 87 4.12 -3.29 -9.31
CA LEU A 87 4.69 -4.61 -9.57
C LEU A 87 3.68 -5.53 -10.27
N GLU A 88 2.43 -5.57 -9.83
CA GLU A 88 1.39 -6.41 -10.39
C GLU A 88 1.13 -6.05 -11.86
N ASN A 89 1.08 -4.76 -12.19
CA ASN A 89 0.89 -4.35 -13.58
C ASN A 89 2.09 -4.74 -14.45
N ILE A 90 3.32 -4.60 -13.94
CA ILE A 90 4.52 -5.03 -14.67
C ILE A 90 4.53 -6.56 -14.85
N ALA A 91 4.16 -7.31 -13.82
CA ALA A 91 4.07 -8.77 -13.85
C ALA A 91 3.05 -9.25 -14.89
N ARG A 92 1.88 -8.62 -14.96
CA ARG A 92 0.84 -8.90 -15.96
C ARG A 92 1.36 -8.73 -17.39
N HIS A 93 2.10 -7.65 -17.64
CA HIS A 93 2.72 -7.39 -18.94
C HIS A 93 3.84 -8.38 -19.28
N LEU A 94 4.60 -8.81 -18.27
CA LEU A 94 5.62 -9.84 -18.42
C LEU A 94 4.99 -11.21 -18.77
N GLU A 95 3.85 -11.54 -18.15
CA GLU A 95 3.07 -12.75 -18.45
C GLU A 95 2.43 -12.72 -19.84
N ALA A 96 2.09 -11.53 -20.35
CA ALA A 96 1.67 -11.32 -21.73
C ALA A 96 2.80 -11.47 -22.77
N GLY A 97 4.04 -11.75 -22.32
CA GLY A 97 5.19 -12.05 -23.18
C GLY A 97 6.09 -10.86 -23.52
N MET A 98 5.90 -9.70 -22.90
CA MET A 98 6.78 -8.56 -23.11
C MET A 98 8.17 -8.75 -22.48
N LYS A 99 9.18 -8.07 -23.04
CA LYS A 99 10.52 -8.04 -22.44
C LYS A 99 10.49 -7.30 -21.09
N PRO A 100 11.31 -7.68 -20.08
CA PRO A 100 11.24 -7.10 -18.73
C PRO A 100 11.32 -5.57 -18.68
N LEU A 101 12.25 -4.97 -19.43
CA LEU A 101 12.40 -3.52 -19.48
C LEU A 101 11.20 -2.82 -20.12
N GLN A 102 10.63 -3.41 -21.18
CA GLN A 102 9.45 -2.88 -21.85
C GLN A 102 8.20 -3.02 -20.96
N ALA A 103 8.05 -4.16 -20.29
CA ALA A 103 6.99 -4.40 -19.33
C ALA A 103 7.07 -3.42 -18.15
N ALA A 104 8.27 -3.09 -17.67
CA ALA A 104 8.47 -2.08 -16.63
C ALA A 104 8.04 -0.68 -17.09
N LEU A 105 8.51 -0.23 -18.25
CA LEU A 105 8.17 1.09 -18.79
C LEU A 105 6.68 1.23 -19.11
N GLN A 106 6.10 0.24 -19.79
CA GLN A 106 4.68 0.25 -20.15
C GLN A 106 3.81 0.12 -18.91
N GLY A 107 4.14 -0.83 -18.02
CA GLY A 107 3.40 -1.08 -16.79
C GLY A 107 3.34 0.17 -15.91
N THR A 108 4.47 0.85 -15.70
CA THR A 108 4.51 2.09 -14.92
C THR A 108 3.81 3.25 -15.62
N ARG A 109 3.83 3.36 -16.95
CA ARG A 109 3.10 4.42 -17.67
C ARG A 109 1.59 4.30 -17.49
N GLU A 110 1.06 3.09 -17.46
CA GLU A 110 -0.39 2.87 -17.31
C GLU A 110 -0.88 3.14 -15.88
N VAL A 111 -0.15 2.66 -14.87
CA VAL A 111 -0.56 2.85 -13.47
C VAL A 111 -0.02 4.12 -12.84
N GLY A 112 0.99 4.77 -13.42
CA GLY A 112 1.70 5.88 -12.77
C GLY A 112 0.80 7.06 -12.49
N PHE A 113 -0.11 7.40 -13.42
CA PHE A 113 -1.12 8.43 -13.18
C PHE A 113 -2.12 8.03 -12.09
N THR A 114 -2.53 6.76 -12.05
CA THR A 114 -3.45 6.22 -11.05
C THR A 114 -2.86 6.28 -9.65
N VAL A 115 -1.61 5.82 -9.48
CA VAL A 115 -0.90 5.85 -8.20
C VAL A 115 -0.72 7.29 -7.74
N LEU A 116 -0.25 8.18 -8.62
CA LEU A 116 -0.10 9.60 -8.30
C LEU A 116 -1.43 10.24 -7.86
N SER A 117 -2.52 9.99 -8.58
CA SER A 117 -3.84 10.51 -8.22
C SER A 117 -4.34 9.98 -6.88
N MET A 118 -4.14 8.70 -6.59
CA MET A 118 -4.52 8.09 -5.32
C MET A 118 -3.71 8.68 -4.16
N SER A 119 -2.40 8.78 -4.30
CA SER A 119 -1.51 9.36 -3.29
C SER A 119 -1.85 10.83 -3.01
N LEU A 120 -2.07 11.65 -4.05
CA LEU A 120 -2.47 13.04 -3.88
C LEU A 120 -3.84 13.16 -3.19
N SER A 121 -4.78 12.28 -3.52
CA SER A 121 -6.11 12.27 -2.90
C SER A 121 -6.02 11.95 -1.41
N LEU A 122 -5.19 10.98 -1.03
CA LEU A 122 -4.90 10.67 0.38
C LEU A 122 -4.29 11.86 1.11
N VAL A 123 -3.28 12.52 0.52
CA VAL A 123 -2.70 13.73 1.10
C VAL A 123 -3.74 14.84 1.27
N ALA A 124 -4.63 15.01 0.28
CA ALA A 124 -5.70 16.01 0.34
C ALA A 124 -6.69 15.78 1.49
N VAL A 125 -7.00 14.52 1.83
CA VAL A 125 -7.87 14.17 2.97
C VAL A 125 -7.28 14.63 4.31
N PHE A 126 -5.95 14.72 4.43
CA PHE A 126 -5.28 15.18 5.65
C PHE A 126 -5.06 16.69 5.70
N LEU A 127 -5.28 17.42 4.60
CA LEU A 127 -5.10 18.86 4.54
C LEU A 127 -5.94 19.64 5.58
N PRO A 128 -7.21 19.28 5.85
CA PRO A 128 -7.98 19.94 6.91
C PRO A 128 -7.36 19.80 8.30
N LEU A 129 -6.72 18.66 8.61
CA LEU A 129 -6.04 18.45 9.89
C LEU A 129 -4.83 19.38 10.06
N LEU A 130 -4.16 19.73 8.96
CA LEU A 130 -3.02 20.67 8.97
C LEU A 130 -3.46 22.12 9.22
N LEU A 131 -4.71 22.44 8.90
CA LEU A 131 -5.32 23.77 9.06
C LEU A 131 -6.02 23.92 10.42
N MET A 132 -6.18 22.83 11.17
CA MET A 132 -6.85 22.85 12.46
C MET A 132 -5.97 23.49 13.54
N GLY A 133 -6.52 24.51 14.21
CA GLY A 133 -5.84 25.20 15.31
C GLY A 133 -5.95 24.48 16.66
N GLY A 134 -5.23 25.00 17.65
CA GLY A 134 -5.31 24.54 19.04
C GLY A 134 -4.42 23.33 19.41
N LEU A 135 -4.56 22.87 20.64
CA LEU A 135 -3.88 21.69 21.19
C LEU A 135 -4.14 20.40 20.38
N PRO A 136 -5.40 20.01 20.08
CA PRO A 136 -5.66 18.82 19.26
C PRO A 136 -5.13 18.98 17.82
N GLY A 137 -5.15 20.19 17.26
CA GLY A 137 -4.57 20.49 15.95
C GLY A 137 -3.07 20.25 15.88
N ARG A 138 -2.28 20.66 16.89
CA ARG A 138 -0.83 20.38 16.92
C ARG A 138 -0.52 18.88 16.94
N LEU A 139 -1.27 18.11 17.72
CA LEU A 139 -1.08 16.67 17.84
C LEU A 139 -1.41 15.97 16.50
N LEU A 140 -2.53 16.32 15.88
CA LEU A 140 -2.92 15.76 14.58
C LEU A 140 -2.06 16.27 13.42
N ARG A 141 -1.41 17.43 13.57
CA ARG A 141 -0.48 17.96 12.57
C ARG A 141 0.76 17.08 12.43
N GLU A 142 1.37 16.66 13.54
CA GLU A 142 2.53 15.76 13.50
C GLU A 142 2.18 14.43 12.83
N PHE A 143 1.00 13.88 13.13
CA PHE A 143 0.45 12.70 12.44
C PHE A 143 0.26 12.95 10.94
N ALA A 144 -0.47 14.00 10.56
CA ALA A 144 -0.85 14.31 9.19
C ALA A 144 0.37 14.61 8.30
N VAL A 145 1.35 15.37 8.82
CA VAL A 145 2.58 15.66 8.06
C VAL A 145 3.42 14.39 7.89
N THR A 146 3.61 13.61 8.96
CA THR A 146 4.39 12.36 8.90
C THR A 146 3.80 11.42 7.85
N LEU A 147 2.48 11.23 7.86
CA LEU A 147 1.79 10.38 6.90
C LEU A 147 1.88 10.93 5.46
N SER A 148 1.69 12.25 5.28
CA SER A 148 1.77 12.88 3.95
C SER A 148 3.17 12.77 3.34
N VAL A 149 4.21 12.96 4.16
CA VAL A 149 5.61 12.80 3.74
C VAL A 149 5.88 11.34 3.39
N ALA A 150 5.40 10.39 4.21
CA ALA A 150 5.58 8.97 3.94
C ALA A 150 4.92 8.54 2.62
N ILE A 151 3.69 9.00 2.35
CA ILE A 151 2.98 8.76 1.09
C ILE A 151 3.74 9.41 -0.09
N GLY A 152 4.24 10.64 0.07
CA GLY A 152 5.01 11.31 -0.97
C GLY A 152 6.31 10.55 -1.32
N ILE A 153 7.01 10.04 -0.31
CA ILE A 153 8.23 9.26 -0.51
C ILE A 153 7.91 7.88 -1.08
N SER A 154 6.83 7.24 -0.63
CA SER A 154 6.30 6.01 -1.24
C SER A 154 6.08 6.18 -2.73
N LEU A 155 5.38 7.25 -3.14
CA LEU A 155 5.10 7.56 -4.53
C LEU A 155 6.39 7.71 -5.35
N LEU A 156 7.39 8.39 -4.79
CA LEU A 156 8.70 8.51 -5.45
C LEU A 156 9.38 7.15 -5.60
N VAL A 157 9.41 6.34 -4.55
CA VAL A 157 10.04 5.02 -4.56
C VAL A 157 9.30 4.05 -5.51
N SER A 158 7.97 4.08 -5.52
CA SER A 158 7.14 3.20 -6.35
C SER A 158 7.22 3.53 -7.84
N LEU A 159 7.41 4.79 -8.21
CA LEU A 159 7.57 5.20 -9.62
C LEU A 159 9.02 5.15 -10.11
N THR A 160 10.02 5.05 -9.23
CA THR A 160 11.44 5.05 -9.61
C THR A 160 12.12 3.72 -9.31
N LEU A 161 12.24 3.36 -8.03
CA LEU A 161 12.97 2.20 -7.57
C LEU A 161 12.26 0.90 -7.94
N THR A 162 10.95 0.82 -7.71
CA THR A 162 10.15 -0.39 -8.01
C THR A 162 10.26 -0.80 -9.49
N PRO A 163 10.00 0.06 -10.49
CA PRO A 163 10.13 -0.34 -11.89
C PRO A 163 11.57 -0.64 -12.32
N MET A 164 12.56 0.06 -11.76
CA MET A 164 13.97 -0.22 -12.01
C MET A 164 14.34 -1.63 -11.52
N MET A 165 13.98 -1.97 -10.28
CA MET A 165 14.18 -3.33 -9.74
C MET A 165 13.38 -4.36 -10.52
N CYS A 166 12.14 -4.05 -10.91
CA CYS A 166 11.32 -4.94 -11.72
C CYS A 166 11.97 -5.27 -13.07
N GLY A 167 12.43 -4.25 -13.80
CA GLY A 167 13.04 -4.41 -15.11
C GLY A 167 14.36 -5.19 -15.09
N TRP A 168 15.07 -5.21 -13.96
CA TRP A 168 16.35 -5.90 -13.80
C TRP A 168 16.22 -7.29 -13.17
N MET A 169 15.35 -7.46 -12.17
CA MET A 169 15.23 -8.70 -11.40
C MET A 169 14.16 -9.66 -11.94
N LEU A 170 13.08 -9.17 -12.56
CA LEU A 170 12.11 -10.06 -13.18
C LEU A 170 12.64 -10.56 -14.53
N LYS A 171 12.76 -11.88 -14.65
CA LYS A 171 13.02 -12.53 -15.94
C LYS A 171 11.69 -12.82 -16.62
N ALA A 172 11.60 -12.54 -17.92
CA ALA A 172 10.52 -13.03 -18.76
C ALA A 172 10.42 -14.54 -18.56
N SER A 173 9.39 -14.96 -17.83
CA SER A 173 9.12 -16.38 -17.71
C SER A 173 8.56 -16.81 -19.05
N LYS A 174 9.09 -17.90 -19.60
CA LYS A 174 8.38 -18.65 -20.65
C LYS A 174 6.93 -18.82 -20.21
N PRO A 175 5.94 -18.72 -21.10
CA PRO A 175 4.53 -18.88 -20.75
C PRO A 175 4.45 -20.14 -19.91
N ARG A 176 4.15 -19.94 -18.62
CA ARG A 176 4.25 -21.01 -17.64
C ARG A 176 3.17 -21.97 -18.06
N GLU A 177 3.58 -23.09 -18.69
CA GLU A 177 2.76 -24.29 -18.78
C GLU A 177 2.02 -24.38 -17.45
N GLN A 178 0.69 -24.40 -17.53
CA GLN A 178 -0.22 -24.44 -16.40
C GLN A 178 0.25 -25.55 -15.45
N LYS A 179 1.15 -25.24 -14.52
CA LYS A 179 1.56 -26.14 -13.45
C LYS A 179 0.35 -26.21 -12.55
N ARG A 180 -0.54 -27.13 -12.91
CA ARG A 180 -1.67 -27.70 -12.20
C ARG A 180 -1.97 -26.90 -10.93
N LEU A 181 -2.87 -25.92 -11.02
CA LEU A 181 -3.40 -25.15 -9.88
C LEU A 181 -3.89 -26.15 -8.81
N ARG A 182 -3.01 -26.52 -7.87
CA ARG A 182 -3.33 -27.41 -6.76
C ARG A 182 -3.70 -26.55 -5.55
N GLY A 183 -4.86 -26.86 -4.97
CA GLY A 183 -5.41 -26.24 -3.76
C GLY A 183 -5.85 -24.80 -3.97
N PHE A 184 -5.05 -23.87 -3.45
CA PHE A 184 -5.39 -22.45 -3.31
C PHE A 184 -5.76 -21.75 -4.62
N GLY A 185 -5.08 -22.08 -5.72
CA GLY A 185 -5.37 -21.50 -7.02
C GLY A 185 -6.76 -21.86 -7.57
N ARG A 186 -7.26 -23.07 -7.26
CA ARG A 186 -8.64 -23.46 -7.63
C ARG A 186 -9.68 -22.75 -6.78
N MET A 187 -9.40 -22.55 -5.49
CA MET A 187 -10.27 -21.78 -4.60
C MET A 187 -10.38 -20.33 -5.06
N LEU A 188 -9.26 -19.69 -5.43
CA LEU A 188 -9.26 -18.32 -5.95
C LEU A 188 -10.05 -18.20 -7.26
N VAL A 189 -9.87 -19.13 -8.19
CA VAL A 189 -10.66 -19.14 -9.45
C VAL A 189 -12.15 -19.37 -9.18
N ALA A 190 -12.51 -20.25 -8.23
CA ALA A 190 -13.89 -20.48 -7.84
C ALA A 190 -14.52 -19.23 -7.19
N LEU A 191 -13.77 -18.54 -6.32
CA LEU A 191 -14.18 -17.26 -5.73
C LEU A 191 -14.37 -16.17 -6.80
N GLN A 192 -13.46 -16.06 -7.76
CA GLN A 192 -13.54 -15.09 -8.84
C GLN A 192 -14.77 -15.35 -9.74
N GLN A 193 -15.06 -16.62 -10.04
CA GLN A 193 -16.27 -17.01 -10.78
C GLN A 193 -17.55 -16.77 -9.97
N GLY A 194 -17.51 -17.03 -8.65
CA GLY A 194 -18.60 -16.72 -7.73
C GLY A 194 -18.91 -15.22 -7.69
N TYR A 195 -17.86 -14.40 -7.58
CA TYR A 195 -17.96 -12.93 -7.64
C TYR A 195 -18.54 -12.46 -8.98
N GLY A 196 -18.11 -13.03 -10.11
CA GLY A 196 -18.67 -12.70 -11.41
C GLY A 196 -20.18 -13.02 -11.53
N LYS A 197 -20.63 -14.11 -10.91
CA LYS A 197 -22.06 -14.47 -10.87
C LYS A 197 -22.87 -13.55 -9.95
N SER A 198 -22.36 -13.26 -8.74
CA SER A 198 -23.04 -12.35 -7.82
C SER A 198 -23.11 -10.93 -8.38
N LEU A 199 -22.03 -10.45 -9.01
CA LEU A 199 -22.01 -9.13 -9.65
C LEU A 199 -23.06 -9.01 -10.75
N LYS A 200 -23.20 -10.03 -11.62
CA LYS A 200 -24.27 -10.05 -12.63
C LYS A 200 -25.67 -10.03 -12.00
N TRP A 201 -25.87 -10.74 -10.90
CA TRP A 201 -27.15 -10.76 -10.20
C TRP A 201 -27.48 -9.39 -9.57
N VAL A 202 -26.50 -8.75 -8.93
CA VAL A 202 -26.60 -7.40 -8.35
C VAL A 202 -26.89 -6.37 -9.43
N LEU A 203 -26.17 -6.42 -10.56
CA LEU A 203 -26.38 -5.51 -11.69
C LEU A 203 -27.79 -5.67 -12.30
N ASN A 204 -28.32 -6.89 -12.38
CA ASN A 204 -29.70 -7.13 -12.84
C ASN A 204 -30.76 -6.57 -11.88
N HIS A 205 -30.44 -6.35 -10.61
CA HIS A 205 -31.36 -5.84 -9.59
C HIS A 205 -30.99 -4.42 -9.13
N THR A 206 -30.63 -3.54 -10.08
CA THR A 206 -30.14 -2.17 -9.79
C THR A 206 -31.06 -1.38 -8.86
N ARG A 207 -32.39 -1.54 -8.99
CA ARG A 207 -33.38 -0.84 -8.14
C ARG A 207 -33.33 -1.30 -6.68
N LEU A 208 -33.22 -2.61 -6.43
CA LEU A 208 -33.09 -3.15 -5.07
C LEU A 208 -31.76 -2.72 -4.44
N VAL A 209 -30.68 -2.73 -5.22
CA VAL A 209 -29.37 -2.25 -4.76
C VAL A 209 -29.42 -0.77 -4.39
N GLY A 210 -30.13 0.05 -5.17
CA GLY A 210 -30.36 1.46 -4.85
C GLY A 210 -31.14 1.66 -3.55
N VAL A 211 -32.19 0.86 -3.31
CA VAL A 211 -32.95 0.90 -2.05
C VAL A 211 -32.09 0.45 -0.86
N VAL A 212 -31.28 -0.60 -1.03
CA VAL A 212 -30.35 -1.05 0.01
C VAL A 212 -29.33 0.04 0.33
N LEU A 213 -28.77 0.70 -0.69
CA LEU A 213 -27.82 1.81 -0.53
C LEU A 213 -28.45 3.00 0.22
N LEU A 214 -29.66 3.41 -0.16
CA LEU A 214 -30.38 4.47 0.57
C LEU A 214 -30.70 4.04 2.00
N GLY A 215 -31.05 2.77 2.21
CA GLY A 215 -31.27 2.17 3.52
C GLY A 215 -30.02 2.22 4.40
N THR A 216 -28.84 1.85 3.88
CA THR A 216 -27.59 1.94 4.64
C THR A 216 -27.19 3.37 4.95
N ILE A 217 -27.41 4.32 4.04
CA ILE A 217 -27.17 5.75 4.32
C ILE A 217 -28.08 6.24 5.44
N ALA A 218 -29.38 5.94 5.36
CA ALA A 218 -30.34 6.34 6.38
C ALA A 218 -30.01 5.71 7.75
N LEU A 219 -29.62 4.44 7.77
CA LEU A 219 -29.21 3.75 8.99
C LEU A 219 -27.94 4.36 9.58
N ASN A 220 -26.97 4.77 8.75
CA ASN A 220 -25.73 5.39 9.20
C ASN A 220 -25.94 6.79 9.79
N ILE A 221 -26.93 7.54 9.30
CA ILE A 221 -27.31 8.85 9.88
C ILE A 221 -28.07 8.67 11.20
N TRP A 222 -28.81 7.57 11.34
CA TRP A 222 -29.64 7.30 12.50
C TRP A 222 -28.86 6.74 13.71
N LEU A 223 -27.80 5.94 13.47
CA LEU A 223 -26.88 5.39 14.48
C LEU A 223 -25.86 6.42 14.98
#